data_AF-A0A482WSL9-F1
#
_entry.id   AF-A0A482WSL9-F1
#
_cell.length_a   1.000
_cell.length_b   1.000
_cell.length_c   1.000
_cell.angle_alpha   90.00
_cell.angle_beta   90.00
_cell.angle_gamma   90.00
#
_symmetry.space_group_name_H-M   'P 1'
#
loop_
_entity.id
_entity.type
_entity.pdbx_description
1 polymer ?
#
loop_
_entity_poly.entity_id
_entity_poly.type
_entity_poly.pdbx_seq_one_letter_code
_entity_poly.pdbx_strand_id
1 'polypeptide(L)'
;MTGTLMTLGFIEHMFHDVLTTRAAVKAEIKEIVLNGTRKPDFYETFHIFLERYSLNSHWYLIEEESDYRVWKGLLILWLSLTATLIWNFIDLFIMLISAALAAQFSIVNKTLRKIRGRVLTEAQWREYREMYANMTHLVKTVDNHINKIIAVSVANNIYFICAQLITEIDSIKQDYIPSIFYLYSFLFLVARTTAVVIQAAAVHDESLKVTPELFKCPYESYCIEVQRFLQEVTSDHVSLTGLNMFSITRNFLLGIAGAILTYEIVLIQLQNTK
;
A
#
# COMPACT_ATOMS: atom_id res chain seq x y z
N MET A 1 5.26 -0.23 -17.60
CA MET A 1 5.62 0.06 -16.20
C MET A 1 4.61 -0.55 -15.22
N THR A 2 3.31 -0.33 -15.42
CA THR A 2 2.22 -0.88 -14.56
C THR A 2 2.14 -2.41 -14.55
N GLY A 3 2.20 -3.06 -15.71
CA GLY A 3 2.19 -4.53 -15.79
C GLY A 3 3.39 -5.18 -15.09
N THR A 4 4.56 -4.57 -15.19
CA THR A 4 5.80 -5.06 -14.54
C THR A 4 5.71 -5.01 -13.02
N LEU A 5 5.14 -3.94 -12.45
CA LEU A 5 4.91 -3.80 -11.01
C LEU A 5 3.95 -4.87 -10.48
N MET A 6 2.86 -5.14 -11.22
CA MET A 6 1.89 -6.17 -10.87
C MET A 6 2.52 -7.58 -10.91
N THR A 7 3.28 -7.89 -11.97
CA THR A 7 3.96 -9.19 -12.07
C THR A 7 5.00 -9.36 -10.97
N LEU A 8 5.77 -8.31 -10.65
CA LEU A 8 6.77 -8.37 -9.59
C LEU A 8 6.15 -8.56 -8.22
N GLY A 9 5.07 -7.84 -7.89
CA GLY A 9 4.40 -7.97 -6.60
C GLY A 9 3.63 -9.28 -6.42
N PHE A 10 3.10 -9.84 -7.51
CA PHE A 10 2.50 -11.18 -7.47
C PHE A 10 3.58 -12.26 -7.29
N ILE A 11 4.67 -12.16 -8.05
CA ILE A 11 5.79 -13.10 -7.98
C ILE A 11 6.41 -13.08 -6.58
N GLU A 12 6.68 -11.89 -6.04
CA GLU A 12 7.29 -11.71 -4.73
C GLU A 12 6.44 -12.34 -3.61
N HIS A 13 5.13 -12.07 -3.56
CA HIS A 13 4.24 -12.67 -2.56
C HIS A 13 4.16 -14.20 -2.69
N MET A 14 4.11 -14.72 -3.92
CA MET A 14 4.14 -16.16 -4.17
C MET A 14 5.46 -16.78 -3.71
N PHE A 15 6.59 -16.10 -3.94
CA PHE A 15 7.88 -16.56 -3.44
C PHE A 15 7.93 -16.54 -1.90
N HIS A 16 7.39 -15.51 -1.24
CA HIS A 16 7.32 -15.45 0.22
C HIS A 16 6.51 -16.62 0.80
N ASP A 17 5.30 -16.85 0.28
CA ASP A 17 4.41 -17.94 0.69
C ASP A 17 5.03 -19.32 0.45
N VAL A 18 5.71 -19.50 -0.68
CA VAL A 18 6.41 -20.75 -0.98
C VAL A 18 7.59 -20.93 -0.04
N LEU A 19 8.37 -19.90 0.27
CA LEU A 19 9.54 -20.00 1.13
C LEU A 19 9.16 -20.31 2.58
N THR A 20 8.14 -19.63 3.11
CA THR A 20 7.60 -19.89 4.46
C THR A 20 7.09 -21.32 4.59
N THR A 21 6.37 -21.80 3.57
CA THR A 21 5.84 -23.19 3.57
C THR A 21 6.95 -24.23 3.35
N ARG A 22 7.95 -23.92 2.52
CA ARG A 22 9.03 -24.84 2.15
C ARG A 22 9.89 -25.26 3.34
N ALA A 23 10.11 -24.39 4.31
CA ALA A 23 10.87 -24.74 5.52
C ALA A 23 10.20 -25.89 6.29
N ALA A 24 8.89 -25.79 6.49
CA ALA A 24 8.10 -26.82 7.18
C ALA A 24 8.00 -28.11 6.35
N VAL A 25 7.72 -28.01 5.04
CA VAL A 25 7.70 -29.18 4.14
C VAL A 25 9.06 -29.91 4.12
N LYS A 26 10.17 -29.18 4.12
CA LYS A 26 11.52 -29.78 4.12
C LYS A 26 11.82 -30.50 5.44
N ALA A 27 11.33 -30.00 6.57
CA ALA A 27 11.49 -30.66 7.87
C ALA A 27 10.73 -32.00 7.89
N GLU A 28 9.49 -32.00 7.42
CA GLU A 28 8.62 -33.18 7.38
C GLU A 28 9.14 -34.26 6.41
N ILE A 29 9.56 -33.87 5.21
CA ILE A 29 10.20 -34.81 4.26
C ILE A 29 11.49 -35.39 4.84
N LYS A 30 12.26 -34.60 5.60
CA LYS A 30 13.49 -35.09 6.24
C LYS A 30 13.16 -36.15 7.30
N GLU A 31 12.09 -35.96 8.05
CA GLU A 31 11.60 -36.92 9.05
C GLU A 31 11.10 -38.21 8.41
N ILE A 32 10.32 -38.12 7.32
CA ILE A 32 9.86 -39.28 6.52
C ILE A 32 11.06 -40.09 6.00
N VAL A 33 12.09 -39.43 5.48
CA VAL A 33 13.29 -40.10 4.97
C VAL A 33 14.14 -40.71 6.10
N LEU A 34 14.22 -40.05 7.27
CA LEU A 34 14.90 -40.56 8.46
C LEU A 34 14.22 -41.81 9.04
N ASN A 35 12.89 -41.88 8.98
CA ASN A 35 12.10 -43.03 9.45
C ASN A 35 12.14 -44.24 8.50
N GLY A 36 13.00 -44.22 7.47
CA GLY A 36 13.22 -45.36 6.56
C GLY A 36 12.16 -45.52 5.47
N THR A 37 11.14 -44.66 5.46
CA THR A 37 10.19 -44.54 4.36
C THR A 37 10.85 -43.81 3.19
N ARG A 38 10.76 -44.40 2.00
CA ARG A 38 11.30 -43.92 0.73
C ARG A 38 11.09 -42.40 0.53
N LYS A 39 11.95 -41.76 -0.28
CA LYS A 39 11.70 -40.37 -0.73
C LYS A 39 10.30 -40.25 -1.34
N PRO A 40 9.48 -39.28 -0.87
CA PRO A 40 8.12 -39.12 -1.35
C PRO A 40 8.09 -38.77 -2.85
N ASP A 41 7.10 -39.31 -3.55
CA ASP A 41 6.88 -38.99 -4.96
C ASP A 41 6.28 -37.57 -5.10
N PHE A 42 6.18 -37.04 -6.33
CA PHE A 42 5.71 -35.67 -6.57
C PHE A 42 4.33 -35.38 -5.94
N TYR A 43 3.40 -36.33 -6.06
CA TYR A 43 2.04 -36.19 -5.52
C TYR A 43 2.02 -36.10 -3.99
N GLU A 44 2.83 -36.90 -3.30
CA GLU A 44 2.95 -36.86 -1.84
C GLU A 44 3.59 -35.54 -1.40
N THR A 45 4.64 -35.10 -2.10
CA THR A 45 5.28 -33.80 -1.84
C THR A 45 4.30 -32.64 -2.01
N PHE A 46 3.44 -32.69 -3.03
CA PHE A 46 2.41 -31.68 -3.28
C PHE A 46 1.29 -31.73 -2.24
N HIS A 47 0.90 -32.92 -1.77
CA HIS A 47 -0.06 -33.08 -0.67
C HIS A 47 0.45 -32.44 0.61
N ILE A 48 1.67 -32.80 1.03
CA ILE A 48 2.33 -32.24 2.21
C ILE A 48 2.45 -30.72 2.08
N PHE A 49 2.80 -30.21 0.90
CA PHE A 49 2.81 -28.77 0.64
C PHE A 49 1.44 -28.12 0.84
N LEU A 50 0.37 -28.66 0.24
CA LEU A 50 -0.97 -28.10 0.36
C LEU A 50 -1.49 -28.13 1.80
N GLU A 51 -1.22 -29.20 2.51
CA GLU A 51 -1.59 -29.37 3.91
C GLU A 51 -0.87 -28.34 4.77
N ARG A 52 0.46 -28.28 4.65
CA ARG A 52 1.28 -27.34 5.42
C ARG A 52 0.99 -25.88 5.07
N TYR A 53 0.73 -25.57 3.81
CA TYR A 53 0.30 -24.23 3.38
C TYR A 53 -1.03 -23.84 4.04
N SER A 54 -2.00 -24.76 4.02
CA SER A 54 -3.33 -24.51 4.58
C SER A 54 -3.27 -24.33 6.09
N LEU A 55 -2.50 -25.17 6.79
CA LEU A 55 -2.33 -25.11 8.25
C LEU A 55 -1.46 -23.94 8.70
N ASN A 56 -0.48 -23.49 7.92
CA ASN A 56 0.33 -22.33 8.31
C ASN A 56 -0.40 -21.00 8.04
N SER A 57 -1.04 -20.86 6.88
CA SER A 57 -1.61 -19.57 6.45
C SER A 57 -3.09 -19.42 6.83
N HIS A 58 -3.84 -20.52 6.93
CA HIS A 58 -5.30 -20.53 7.08
C HIS A 58 -5.76 -21.53 8.15
N TRP A 59 -4.98 -21.68 9.22
CA TRP A 59 -5.27 -22.62 10.31
C TRP A 59 -6.70 -22.49 10.85
N TYR A 60 -7.26 -21.28 10.89
CA TYR A 60 -8.61 -20.99 11.35
C TYR A 60 -9.73 -21.58 10.48
N LEU A 61 -9.45 -22.01 9.25
CA LEU A 61 -10.42 -22.70 8.38
C LEU A 61 -10.44 -24.22 8.59
N ILE A 62 -9.50 -24.75 9.38
CA ILE A 62 -9.32 -26.18 9.64
C ILE A 62 -9.28 -26.36 11.17
N GLU A 63 -10.43 -26.70 11.77
CA GLU A 63 -10.58 -26.79 13.23
C GLU A 63 -9.71 -27.89 13.87
N GLU A 64 -9.54 -29.02 13.16
CA GLU A 64 -8.64 -30.11 13.55
C GLU A 64 -7.79 -30.56 12.34
N GLU A 65 -6.52 -30.89 12.57
CA GLU A 65 -5.60 -31.42 11.54
C GLU A 65 -6.17 -32.69 10.87
N SER A 66 -6.96 -33.46 11.61
CA SER A 66 -7.68 -34.66 11.16
C SER A 66 -8.77 -34.40 10.11
N ASP A 67 -9.30 -33.17 10.00
CA ASP A 67 -10.36 -32.78 9.07
C ASP A 67 -9.81 -32.13 7.78
N TYR A 68 -8.49 -32.20 7.57
CA TYR A 68 -7.87 -31.80 6.32
C TYR A 68 -8.33 -32.70 5.16
N ARG A 69 -8.68 -32.06 4.05
CA ARG A 69 -8.99 -32.73 2.77
C ARG A 69 -8.35 -31.96 1.63
N VAL A 70 -7.80 -32.68 0.66
CA VAL A 70 -7.09 -32.08 -0.51
C VAL A 70 -7.91 -31.01 -1.22
N TRP A 71 -9.23 -31.22 -1.37
CA TRP A 71 -10.09 -30.23 -2.03
C TRP A 71 -10.19 -28.91 -1.25
N LYS A 72 -10.17 -28.94 0.09
CA LYS A 72 -10.15 -27.74 0.94
C LYS A 72 -8.82 -27.00 0.73
N GLY A 73 -7.70 -27.72 0.71
CA GLY A 73 -6.38 -27.15 0.45
C GLY A 73 -6.27 -26.50 -0.93
N LEU A 74 -6.81 -27.13 -1.97
CA LEU A 74 -6.87 -26.54 -3.32
C LEU A 74 -7.74 -25.28 -3.36
N LEU A 75 -8.87 -25.28 -2.66
CA LEU A 75 -9.76 -24.12 -2.57
C LEU A 75 -9.09 -22.94 -1.83
N ILE A 76 -8.41 -23.22 -0.71
CA ILE A 76 -7.64 -22.24 0.06
C ILE A 76 -6.53 -21.64 -0.81
N LEU A 77 -5.77 -22.48 -1.51
CA LEU A 77 -4.72 -22.02 -2.41
C LEU A 77 -5.27 -21.09 -3.51
N TRP A 78 -6.40 -21.46 -4.12
CA TRP A 78 -7.04 -20.66 -5.17
C TRP A 78 -7.57 -19.32 -4.64
N LEU A 79 -8.23 -19.32 -3.47
CA LEU A 79 -8.72 -18.09 -2.84
C LEU A 79 -7.58 -17.17 -2.46
N SER A 80 -6.51 -17.70 -1.88
CA SER A 80 -5.32 -16.95 -1.49
C SER A 80 -4.66 -16.32 -2.71
N LEU A 81 -4.46 -17.09 -3.79
CA LEU A 81 -3.93 -16.59 -5.06
C LEU A 81 -4.74 -15.42 -5.60
N THR A 82 -6.07 -15.56 -5.56
CA THR A 82 -7.01 -14.54 -6.02
C THR A 82 -6.97 -13.30 -5.13
N ALA A 83 -6.88 -13.47 -3.81
CA ALA A 83 -6.76 -12.38 -2.86
C ALA A 83 -5.45 -11.60 -3.07
N THR A 84 -4.32 -12.29 -3.29
CA THR A 84 -3.03 -11.66 -3.59
C THR A 84 -3.08 -10.87 -4.91
N LEU A 85 -3.75 -11.39 -5.93
CA LEU A 85 -3.95 -10.66 -7.20
C LEU A 85 -4.80 -9.40 -7.00
N ILE A 86 -5.91 -9.52 -6.28
CA ILE A 86 -6.81 -8.40 -5.97
C ILE A 86 -6.06 -7.33 -5.17
N TRP A 87 -5.29 -7.72 -4.16
CA TRP A 87 -4.52 -6.80 -3.34
C TRP A 87 -3.50 -6.00 -4.16
N ASN A 88 -2.70 -6.68 -4.98
CA ASN A 88 -1.74 -6.01 -5.89
C ASN A 88 -2.44 -5.09 -6.90
N PHE A 89 -3.60 -5.51 -7.43
CA PHE A 89 -4.40 -4.70 -8.34
C PHE A 89 -4.93 -3.44 -7.65
N ILE A 90 -5.46 -3.55 -6.43
CA ILE A 90 -5.99 -2.42 -5.66
C ILE A 90 -4.90 -1.37 -5.41
N ASP A 91 -3.72 -1.79 -4.96
CA ASP A 91 -2.59 -0.89 -4.73
C ASP A 91 -2.19 -0.15 -6.01
N LEU A 92 -2.12 -0.87 -7.13
CA LEU A 92 -1.81 -0.28 -8.43
C LEU A 92 -2.90 0.67 -8.92
N PHE A 93 -4.17 0.31 -8.72
CA PHE A 93 -5.31 1.14 -9.06
C PHE A 93 -5.28 2.47 -8.29
N ILE A 94 -5.04 2.42 -6.98
CA ILE A 94 -4.90 3.63 -6.13
C ILE A 94 -3.74 4.49 -6.61
N MET A 95 -2.58 3.88 -6.90
CA MET A 95 -1.41 4.60 -7.45
C MET A 95 -1.78 5.35 -8.73
N LEU A 96 -2.42 4.68 -9.68
CA LEU A 96 -2.76 5.27 -10.98
C LEU A 96 -3.76 6.41 -10.88
N ILE A 97 -4.83 6.24 -10.11
CA ILE A 97 -5.82 7.29 -9.91
C ILE A 97 -5.19 8.49 -9.20
N SER A 98 -4.39 8.24 -8.16
CA SER A 98 -3.72 9.31 -7.41
C SER A 98 -2.73 10.08 -8.28
N ALA A 99 -1.93 9.36 -9.08
CA ALA A 99 -0.99 9.98 -10.02
C ALA A 99 -1.71 10.82 -11.09
N ALA A 100 -2.86 10.35 -11.60
CA ALA A 100 -3.66 11.10 -12.55
C ALA A 100 -4.21 12.40 -11.93
N LEU A 101 -4.78 12.33 -10.73
CA LEU A 101 -5.29 13.52 -10.01
C LEU A 101 -4.16 14.51 -9.69
N ALA A 102 -3.03 14.03 -9.19
CA ALA A 102 -1.86 14.86 -8.91
C ALA A 102 -1.31 15.53 -10.20
N ALA A 103 -1.27 14.79 -11.32
CA ALA A 103 -0.86 15.33 -12.61
C ALA A 103 -1.78 16.46 -13.08
N GLN A 104 -3.09 16.34 -12.86
CA GLN A 104 -4.05 17.39 -13.19
C GLN A 104 -3.84 18.66 -12.35
N PHE A 105 -3.63 18.54 -11.03
CA PHE A 105 -3.23 19.70 -10.22
C PHE A 105 -1.89 20.29 -10.66
N SER A 106 -0.93 19.46 -11.08
CA SER A 106 0.34 19.94 -11.64
C SER A 106 0.13 20.81 -12.87
N ILE A 107 -0.88 20.55 -13.70
CA ILE A 107 -1.24 21.40 -14.84
C ILE A 107 -1.77 22.76 -14.36
N VAL A 108 -2.65 22.79 -13.36
CA VAL A 108 -3.13 24.02 -12.72
C VAL A 108 -1.95 24.84 -12.19
N ASN A 109 -1.07 24.19 -11.43
CA ASN A 109 0.14 24.81 -10.87
C ASN A 109 1.06 25.39 -11.95
N LYS A 110 1.32 24.65 -13.03
CA LYS A 110 2.13 25.13 -14.16
C LYS A 110 1.49 26.31 -14.86
N THR A 111 0.17 26.32 -14.98
CA THR A 111 -0.58 27.41 -15.61
C THR A 111 -0.47 28.68 -14.78
N LEU A 112 -0.71 28.60 -13.46
CA LEU A 112 -0.55 29.73 -12.54
C LEU A 112 0.89 30.27 -12.51
N ARG A 113 1.91 29.38 -12.55
CA ARG A 113 3.31 29.82 -12.61
C ARG A 113 3.66 30.59 -13.87
N LYS A 114 3.03 30.28 -15.02
CA LYS A 114 3.28 30.98 -16.29
C LYS A 114 2.75 32.42 -16.30
N ILE A 115 1.69 32.70 -15.53
CA ILE A 115 1.08 34.02 -15.42
C ILE A 115 1.62 34.85 -14.25
N ARG A 116 2.59 34.31 -13.50
CA ARG A 116 3.22 34.98 -12.38
C ARG A 116 3.71 36.38 -12.76
N GLY A 117 3.37 37.37 -11.95
CA GLY A 117 3.77 38.77 -12.13
C GLY A 117 3.01 39.51 -13.24
N ARG A 118 2.07 38.86 -13.94
CA ARG A 118 1.21 39.55 -14.92
C ARG A 118 0.05 40.23 -14.21
N VAL A 119 -0.37 41.38 -14.75
CA VAL A 119 -1.61 42.04 -14.33
C VAL A 119 -2.76 41.37 -15.07
N LEU A 120 -3.61 40.68 -14.31
CA LEU A 120 -4.80 39.99 -14.79
C LEU A 120 -6.07 40.74 -14.35
N THR A 121 -7.11 40.59 -15.17
CA THR A 121 -8.45 41.08 -14.86
C THR A 121 -9.16 40.17 -13.85
N GLU A 122 -10.18 40.70 -13.19
CA GLU A 122 -11.01 39.92 -12.25
C GLU A 122 -11.63 38.69 -12.92
N ALA A 123 -12.09 38.81 -14.17
CA ALA A 123 -12.66 37.70 -14.94
C ALA A 123 -11.64 36.57 -15.17
N GLN A 124 -10.37 36.91 -15.42
CA GLN A 124 -9.31 35.90 -15.59
C GLN A 124 -8.97 35.21 -14.27
N TRP A 125 -8.91 35.95 -13.16
CA TRP A 125 -8.71 35.35 -11.84
C TRP A 125 -9.83 34.39 -11.46
N ARG A 126 -11.08 34.77 -11.79
CA ARG A 126 -12.24 33.90 -11.63
C ARG A 126 -12.09 32.60 -12.43
N GLU A 127 -11.64 32.67 -13.67
CA GLU A 127 -11.41 31.47 -14.51
C GLU A 127 -10.39 30.51 -13.89
N TYR A 128 -9.28 31.04 -13.36
CA TYR A 128 -8.28 30.20 -12.67
C TYR A 128 -8.79 29.58 -11.37
N ARG A 129 -9.60 30.33 -10.61
CA ARG A 129 -10.26 29.82 -9.41
C ARG A 129 -11.26 28.71 -9.77
N GLU A 130 -12.09 28.92 -10.78
CA GLU A 130 -13.05 27.90 -11.27
C GLU A 130 -12.32 26.64 -11.76
N MET A 131 -11.17 26.77 -12.44
CA MET A 131 -10.34 25.64 -12.83
C MET A 131 -9.83 24.84 -11.62
N TYR A 132 -9.40 25.52 -10.55
CA TYR A 132 -9.01 24.87 -9.30
C TYR A 132 -10.20 24.21 -8.59
N ALA A 133 -11.32 24.93 -8.47
CA ALA A 133 -12.56 24.45 -7.84
C ALA A 133 -13.06 23.17 -8.51
N ASN A 134 -13.06 23.13 -9.84
CA ASN A 134 -13.43 21.95 -10.62
C ASN A 134 -12.49 20.75 -10.33
N MET A 135 -11.20 21.00 -10.17
CA MET A 135 -10.24 19.95 -9.81
C MET A 135 -10.47 19.42 -8.39
N THR A 136 -10.71 20.32 -7.44
CA THR A 136 -11.04 19.97 -6.06
C THR A 136 -12.33 19.17 -5.98
N HIS A 137 -13.36 19.57 -6.74
CA HIS A 137 -14.62 18.82 -6.85
C HIS A 137 -14.40 17.42 -7.45
N LEU A 138 -13.55 17.30 -8.48
CA LEU A 138 -13.20 16.00 -9.06
C LEU A 138 -12.51 15.09 -8.03
N VAL A 139 -11.54 15.60 -7.27
CA VAL A 139 -10.85 14.83 -6.23
C VAL A 139 -11.84 14.32 -5.18
N LYS A 140 -12.72 15.19 -4.68
CA LYS A 140 -13.77 14.81 -3.72
C LYS A 140 -14.73 13.76 -4.30
N THR A 141 -15.09 13.91 -5.58
CA THR A 141 -15.96 12.95 -6.26
C THR A 141 -15.28 11.58 -6.36
N VAL A 142 -14.01 11.53 -6.76
CA VAL A 142 -13.24 10.29 -6.83
C VAL A 142 -13.09 9.68 -5.43
N ASP A 143 -12.71 10.48 -4.44
CA ASP A 143 -12.53 10.04 -3.06
C ASP A 143 -13.78 9.36 -2.50
N ASN A 144 -14.96 9.95 -2.72
CA ASN A 144 -16.23 9.35 -2.29
C ASN A 144 -16.50 7.94 -2.84
N HIS A 145 -15.92 7.58 -3.99
CA HIS A 145 -16.07 6.26 -4.58
C HIS A 145 -14.97 5.28 -4.15
N ILE A 146 -13.77 5.78 -3.86
CA ILE A 146 -12.59 4.93 -3.60
C ILE A 146 -12.14 4.91 -2.14
N ASN A 147 -12.67 5.77 -1.27
CA ASN A 147 -12.22 5.91 0.12
C ASN A 147 -12.29 4.59 0.92
N LYS A 148 -13.28 3.73 0.65
CA LYS A 148 -13.39 2.38 1.25
C LYS A 148 -12.29 1.46 0.75
N ILE A 149 -12.01 1.50 -0.56
CA ILE A 149 -10.97 0.69 -1.20
C ILE A 149 -9.59 1.11 -0.67
N ILE A 150 -9.36 2.43 -0.54
CA ILE A 150 -8.16 3.00 0.06
C ILE A 150 -7.97 2.49 1.50
N ALA A 151 -9.03 2.53 2.33
CA ALA A 151 -8.92 2.08 3.72
C ALA A 151 -8.56 0.60 3.82
N VAL A 152 -9.18 -0.26 3.00
CA VAL A 152 -8.85 -1.69 2.94
C VAL A 152 -7.41 -1.91 2.47
N SER A 153 -6.95 -1.18 1.45
CA SER A 153 -5.56 -1.25 0.97
C SER A 153 -4.56 -0.87 2.07
N VAL A 154 -4.79 0.25 2.75
CA VAL A 154 -3.91 0.72 3.84
C VAL A 154 -3.91 -0.28 4.99
N ALA A 155 -5.07 -0.78 5.42
CA ALA A 155 -5.17 -1.78 6.47
C ALA A 155 -4.43 -3.08 6.11
N ASN A 156 -4.63 -3.60 4.89
CA ASN A 156 -3.93 -4.79 4.42
C ASN A 156 -2.42 -4.57 4.36
N ASN A 157 -1.95 -3.45 3.82
CA ASN A 157 -0.52 -3.15 3.75
C ASN A 157 0.12 -3.06 5.15
N ILE A 158 -0.55 -2.40 6.11
CA ILE A 158 -0.05 -2.35 7.50
C ILE A 158 -0.02 -3.75 8.12
N TYR A 159 -1.08 -4.54 7.95
CA TYR A 159 -1.16 -5.91 8.47
C TYR A 159 0.00 -6.77 7.96
N PHE A 160 0.23 -6.79 6.64
CA PHE A 160 1.29 -7.62 6.06
C PHE A 160 2.70 -7.11 6.42
N ILE A 161 2.91 -5.79 6.54
CA ILE A 161 4.19 -5.24 7.01
C ILE A 161 4.48 -5.73 8.43
N CYS A 162 3.52 -5.65 9.34
CA CYS A 162 3.67 -6.14 10.71
C CYS A 162 3.88 -7.66 10.76
N ALA A 163 3.09 -8.44 10.01
CA ALA A 163 3.20 -9.89 9.99
C ALA A 163 4.56 -10.38 9.44
N GLN A 164 5.04 -9.77 8.35
CA GLN A 164 6.34 -10.09 7.78
C GLN A 164 7.46 -9.69 8.73
N LEU A 165 7.41 -8.51 9.34
CA LEU A 165 8.49 -8.04 10.21
C LEU A 165 8.69 -8.92 11.45
N ILE A 166 7.61 -9.43 12.06
CA ILE A 166 7.69 -10.44 13.14
C ILE A 166 8.40 -11.71 12.63
N THR A 167 7.99 -12.19 11.44
CA THR A 167 8.57 -13.38 10.82
C THR A 167 10.06 -13.19 10.49
N GLU A 168 10.45 -12.00 10.04
CA GLU A 168 11.83 -11.67 9.73
C GLU A 168 12.72 -11.67 10.97
N ILE A 169 12.27 -11.04 12.06
CA ILE A 169 13.00 -10.99 13.33
C ILE A 169 13.31 -12.41 13.84
N ASP A 170 12.36 -13.34 13.71
CA ASP A 170 12.57 -14.75 14.07
C ASP A 170 13.47 -15.48 13.08
N SER A 171 13.40 -15.14 11.79
CA SER A 171 14.20 -15.77 10.72
C SER A 171 15.69 -15.41 10.75
N ILE A 172 16.07 -14.25 11.32
CA ILE A 172 17.48 -13.81 11.46
C ILE A 172 18.33 -14.82 12.25
N LYS A 173 17.69 -15.69 13.05
CA LYS A 173 18.35 -16.75 13.81
C LYS A 173 18.70 -18.01 12.97
N GLN A 174 18.29 -18.07 11.70
CA GLN A 174 18.40 -19.25 10.82
C GLN A 174 19.39 -19.02 9.65
N ASP A 175 19.48 -20.00 8.72
CA ASP A 175 20.37 -19.99 7.55
C ASP A 175 20.37 -18.68 6.74
N TYR A 176 21.54 -18.29 6.22
CA TYR A 176 21.77 -17.02 5.50
C TYR A 176 20.96 -16.86 4.20
N ILE A 177 20.73 -17.94 3.45
CA ILE A 177 20.07 -17.87 2.13
C ILE A 177 18.57 -17.56 2.24
N PRO A 178 17.76 -18.25 3.06
CA PRO A 178 16.36 -17.87 3.27
C PRO A 178 16.20 -16.45 3.81
N SER A 179 17.09 -16.02 4.71
CA SER A 179 17.04 -14.70 5.34
C SER A 179 17.12 -13.55 4.32
N ILE A 180 18.00 -13.64 3.31
CA ILE A 180 18.09 -12.59 2.28
C ILE A 180 16.83 -12.50 1.39
N PHE A 181 16.15 -13.63 1.15
CA PHE A 181 14.90 -13.64 0.39
C PHE A 181 13.74 -13.04 1.19
N TYR A 182 13.65 -13.34 2.50
CA TYR A 182 12.68 -12.71 3.37
C TYR A 182 12.89 -11.20 3.38
N LEU A 183 14.13 -10.74 3.61
CA LEU A 183 14.47 -9.31 3.59
C LEU A 183 14.09 -8.62 2.28
N TYR A 184 14.34 -9.27 1.14
CA TYR A 184 13.92 -8.75 -0.16
C TYR A 184 12.41 -8.58 -0.25
N SER A 185 11.66 -9.60 0.17
CA SER A 185 10.20 -9.63 0.18
C SER A 185 9.62 -8.50 1.05
N PHE A 186 10.13 -8.34 2.26
CA PHE A 186 9.73 -7.27 3.16
C PHE A 186 10.05 -5.88 2.63
N LEU A 187 11.28 -5.65 2.17
CA LEU A 187 11.67 -4.36 1.60
C LEU A 187 10.84 -4.00 0.36
N PHE A 188 10.50 -5.00 -0.45
CA PHE A 188 9.61 -4.82 -1.59
C PHE A 188 8.21 -4.40 -1.14
N LEU A 189 7.62 -5.07 -0.15
CA LEU A 189 6.31 -4.73 0.40
C LEU A 189 6.29 -3.30 1.00
N VAL A 190 7.31 -2.93 1.77
CA VAL A 190 7.47 -1.59 2.34
C VAL A 190 7.61 -0.55 1.24
N ALA A 191 8.43 -0.80 0.22
CA ALA A 191 8.61 0.10 -0.91
C ALA A 191 7.30 0.30 -1.70
N ARG A 192 6.56 -0.78 -1.96
CA ARG A 192 5.26 -0.74 -2.65
C ARG A 192 4.25 0.07 -1.84
N THR A 193 4.10 -0.22 -0.55
CA THR A 193 3.19 0.51 0.34
C THR A 193 3.55 2.00 0.40
N THR A 194 4.82 2.31 0.53
CA THR A 194 5.33 3.69 0.52
C THR A 194 5.01 4.38 -0.80
N ALA A 195 5.16 3.71 -1.94
CA ALA A 195 4.84 4.26 -3.25
C ALA A 195 3.34 4.56 -3.41
N VAL A 196 2.46 3.69 -2.91
CA VAL A 196 0.99 3.91 -2.88
C VAL A 196 0.67 5.16 -2.08
N VAL A 197 1.20 5.25 -0.85
CA VAL A 197 0.92 6.36 0.06
C VAL A 197 1.50 7.68 -0.45
N ILE A 198 2.72 7.68 -1.01
CA ILE A 198 3.34 8.89 -1.58
C ILE A 198 2.54 9.38 -2.79
N GLN A 199 2.07 8.50 -3.67
CA GLN A 199 1.26 8.91 -4.81
C GLN A 199 -0.09 9.48 -4.38
N ALA A 200 -0.75 8.88 -3.40
CA ALA A 200 -1.98 9.41 -2.82
C ALA A 200 -1.75 10.77 -2.13
N ALA A 201 -0.66 10.90 -1.35
CA ALA A 201 -0.28 12.15 -0.69
C ALA A 201 0.10 13.26 -1.69
N ALA A 202 0.62 12.91 -2.86
CA ALA A 202 0.98 13.88 -3.89
C ALA A 202 -0.23 14.70 -4.38
N VAL A 203 -1.46 14.16 -4.31
CA VAL A 203 -2.68 14.91 -4.62
C VAL A 203 -2.85 16.09 -3.67
N HIS A 204 -2.63 15.87 -2.38
CA HIS A 204 -2.66 16.92 -1.37
C HIS A 204 -1.48 17.90 -1.51
N ASP A 205 -0.28 17.40 -1.78
CA ASP A 205 0.88 18.28 -1.96
C ASP A 205 0.72 19.20 -3.18
N GLU A 206 0.20 18.68 -4.29
CA GLU A 206 -0.02 19.46 -5.51
C GLU A 206 -1.17 20.46 -5.35
N SER A 207 -2.23 20.15 -4.60
CA SER A 207 -3.34 21.09 -4.37
C SER A 207 -2.91 22.34 -3.59
N LEU A 208 -1.90 22.22 -2.71
CA LEU A 208 -1.39 23.33 -1.88
C LEU A 208 -0.34 24.21 -2.60
N LYS A 209 0.23 23.76 -3.73
CA LYS A 209 1.27 24.53 -4.47
C LYS A 209 0.73 25.79 -5.13
N VAL A 210 -0.58 25.97 -5.20
CA VAL A 210 -1.25 27.16 -5.71
C VAL A 210 -1.07 28.36 -4.75
N THR A 211 -1.17 28.13 -3.45
CA THR A 211 -1.09 29.16 -2.40
C THR A 211 0.10 30.12 -2.54
N PRO A 212 1.37 29.65 -2.61
CA PRO A 212 2.52 30.54 -2.76
C PRO A 212 2.53 31.32 -4.08
N GLU A 213 1.83 30.86 -5.13
CA GLU A 213 1.72 31.59 -6.38
C GLU A 213 0.69 32.73 -6.28
N LEU A 214 -0.40 32.54 -5.55
CA LEU A 214 -1.39 33.59 -5.27
C LEU A 214 -0.80 34.75 -4.46
N PHE A 215 0.07 34.46 -3.49
CA PHE A 215 0.77 35.50 -2.72
C PHE A 215 1.73 36.36 -3.55
N LYS A 216 2.08 35.93 -4.77
CA LYS A 216 2.97 36.67 -5.69
C LYS A 216 2.19 37.52 -6.70
N CYS A 217 0.88 37.68 -6.49
CA CYS A 217 0.05 38.57 -7.30
C CYS A 217 0.52 40.03 -7.18
N PRO A 218 0.72 40.76 -8.29
CA PRO A 218 0.96 42.20 -8.25
C PRO A 218 -0.21 42.95 -7.57
N TYR A 219 0.08 44.07 -6.92
CA TYR A 219 -0.96 44.84 -6.21
C TYR A 219 -2.02 45.39 -7.17
N GLU A 220 -1.65 45.69 -8.42
CA GLU A 220 -2.56 46.20 -9.46
C GLU A 220 -3.60 45.15 -9.88
N SER A 221 -3.30 43.87 -9.70
CA SER A 221 -4.16 42.75 -10.08
C SER A 221 -4.88 42.12 -8.89
N TYR A 222 -4.55 42.55 -7.68
CA TYR A 222 -5.17 42.04 -6.46
C TYR A 222 -6.62 42.49 -6.38
N CYS A 223 -7.54 41.53 -6.48
CA CYS A 223 -8.97 41.75 -6.49
C CYS A 223 -9.71 40.74 -5.59
N ILE A 224 -11.02 40.89 -5.46
CA ILE A 224 -11.84 40.02 -4.61
C ILE A 224 -11.74 38.53 -5.00
N GLU A 225 -11.53 38.22 -6.29
CA GLU A 225 -11.37 36.85 -6.77
C GLU A 225 -10.06 36.21 -6.28
N VAL A 226 -8.97 36.97 -6.17
CA VAL A 226 -7.71 36.48 -5.58
C VAL A 226 -7.91 36.15 -4.10
N GLN A 227 -8.63 37.01 -3.37
CA GLN A 227 -8.95 36.77 -1.96
C GLN A 227 -9.83 35.53 -1.78
N ARG A 228 -10.88 35.38 -2.61
CA ARG A 228 -11.74 34.18 -2.62
C ARG A 228 -10.94 32.93 -2.93
N PHE A 229 -10.05 33.00 -3.91
CA PHE A 229 -9.20 31.88 -4.30
C PHE A 229 -8.26 31.48 -3.15
N LEU A 230 -7.61 32.45 -2.51
CA LEU A 230 -6.75 32.17 -1.35
C LEU A 230 -7.55 31.55 -0.20
N GLN A 231 -8.74 32.07 0.09
CA GLN A 231 -9.64 31.51 1.10
C GLN A 231 -10.04 30.07 0.74
N GLU A 232 -10.39 29.80 -0.52
CA GLU A 232 -10.77 28.47 -0.98
C GLU A 232 -9.64 27.45 -0.81
N VAL A 233 -8.42 27.79 -1.25
CA VAL A 233 -7.25 26.89 -1.13
C VAL A 233 -6.82 26.66 0.32
N THR A 234 -7.02 27.65 1.20
CA THR A 234 -6.61 27.54 2.61
C THR A 234 -7.66 26.91 3.51
N SER A 235 -8.94 27.04 3.18
CA SER A 235 -10.05 26.48 3.97
C SER A 235 -10.46 25.08 3.55
N ASP A 236 -10.27 24.72 2.28
CA ASP A 236 -10.70 23.42 1.76
C ASP A 236 -9.57 22.38 1.82
N HIS A 237 -9.79 21.30 2.56
CA HIS A 237 -8.81 20.23 2.70
C HIS A 237 -8.94 19.24 1.53
N VAL A 238 -8.07 19.37 0.53
CA VAL A 238 -8.07 18.51 -0.65
C VAL A 238 -7.07 17.37 -0.46
N SER A 239 -7.59 16.17 -0.24
CA SER A 239 -6.79 14.93 -0.09
C SER A 239 -7.65 13.70 -0.35
N LEU A 240 -7.02 12.57 -0.68
CA LEU A 240 -7.68 11.28 -0.63
C LEU A 240 -7.78 10.79 0.82
N THR A 241 -8.87 10.11 1.16
CA THR A 241 -9.19 9.66 2.52
C THR A 241 -9.46 8.16 2.58
N GLY A 242 -9.22 7.57 3.74
CA GLY A 242 -9.69 6.23 4.08
C GLY A 242 -10.95 6.33 4.93
N LEU A 243 -12.08 5.82 4.44
CA LEU A 243 -13.40 5.85 5.12
C LEU A 243 -13.84 7.25 5.61
N ASN A 244 -13.32 8.34 5.04
CA ASN A 244 -13.44 9.71 5.58
C ASN A 244 -12.93 9.86 7.04
N MET A 245 -12.20 8.88 7.57
CA MET A 245 -11.68 8.87 8.94
C MET A 245 -10.26 9.45 9.02
N PHE A 246 -9.44 9.21 8.00
CA PHE A 246 -8.07 9.69 7.93
C PHE A 246 -7.72 10.16 6.52
N SER A 247 -6.93 11.22 6.43
CA SER A 247 -6.45 11.78 5.16
C SER A 247 -5.06 11.28 4.84
N ILE A 248 -4.84 10.85 3.60
CA ILE A 248 -3.53 10.37 3.17
C ILE A 248 -2.64 11.56 2.85
N THR A 249 -1.65 11.77 3.71
CA THR A 249 -0.63 12.81 3.59
C THR A 249 0.76 12.20 3.86
N ARG A 250 1.83 12.95 3.59
CA ARG A 250 3.19 12.51 3.97
C ARG A 250 3.34 12.33 5.48
N ASN A 251 2.64 13.15 6.26
CA ASN A 251 2.65 13.05 7.71
C ASN A 251 1.95 11.78 8.19
N PHE A 252 0.89 11.36 7.50
CA PHE A 252 0.22 10.09 7.77
C PHE A 252 1.16 8.89 7.56
N LEU A 253 1.95 8.88 6.48
CA LEU A 253 2.98 7.86 6.24
C LEU A 253 3.99 7.77 7.39
N LEU A 254 4.52 8.92 7.81
CA LEU A 254 5.47 8.99 8.93
C LEU A 254 4.84 8.53 10.25
N GLY A 255 3.57 8.87 10.47
CA GLY A 255 2.80 8.41 11.64
C GLY A 255 2.64 6.89 11.67
N ILE A 256 2.28 6.26 10.55
CA ILE A 256 2.19 4.80 10.45
C ILE A 256 3.56 4.16 10.68
N ALA A 257 4.61 4.65 10.02
CA ALA A 257 5.95 4.10 10.18
C ALA A 257 6.42 4.17 11.65
N GLY A 258 6.17 5.29 12.33
CA GLY A 258 6.48 5.45 13.75
C GLY A 258 5.67 4.50 14.65
N ALA A 259 4.38 4.30 14.35
CA ALA A 259 3.52 3.38 15.10
C ALA A 259 3.98 1.92 14.95
N ILE A 260 4.30 1.48 13.73
CA ILE A 260 4.86 0.15 13.46
C ILE A 260 6.18 -0.03 14.22
N LEU A 261 7.13 0.90 14.08
CA LEU A 261 8.42 0.82 14.78
C LEU A 261 8.25 0.78 16.31
N THR A 262 7.33 1.56 16.86
CA THR A 262 7.07 1.59 18.31
C THR A 262 6.52 0.26 18.79
N TYR A 263 5.52 -0.29 18.08
CA TYR A 263 4.93 -1.59 18.40
C TYR A 263 6.00 -2.69 18.44
N GLU A 264 6.89 -2.68 17.46
CA GLU A 264 7.91 -3.72 17.31
C GLU A 264 9.02 -3.62 18.34
N ILE A 265 9.46 -2.40 18.67
CA ILE A 265 10.40 -2.17 19.77
C ILE A 265 9.82 -2.71 21.09
N VAL A 266 8.53 -2.45 21.37
CA VAL A 266 7.86 -2.95 22.56
C VAL A 266 7.79 -4.48 22.55
N LEU A 267 7.45 -5.08 21.40
CA LEU A 267 7.37 -6.54 21.26
C LEU A 267 8.73 -7.21 21.50
N ILE A 268 9.80 -6.67 20.94
CA ILE A 268 11.17 -7.17 21.17
C ILE A 268 11.57 -7.03 22.65
N GLN A 269 11.24 -5.91 23.29
CA GLN A 269 11.51 -5.72 24.72
C GLN A 269 10.79 -6.76 25.58
N LEU A 270 9.51 -7.05 25.29
CA LEU A 270 8.74 -8.06 26.00
C LEU A 270 9.28 -9.47 25.81
N GLN A 271 9.79 -9.79 24.62
CA GLN A 271 10.45 -11.08 24.34
C GLN A 271 11.76 -11.23 25.11
N ASN A 272 12.55 -10.15 25.25
CA ASN A 272 13.83 -10.16 25.96
C ASN A 272 13.72 -10.07 27.49
N THR A 273 12.53 -9.79 28.03
CA THR A 273 12.28 -9.69 29.48
C THR A 273 11.79 -11.03 30.08
N LYS A 274 11.72 -12.10 29.26
CA LYS A 274 11.50 -13.48 29.71
C LYS A 274 12.81 -14.25 29.75
#